data_AF-A0A9D1YCI9-F1
#
_entry.id   AF-A0A9D1YCI9-F1
#
_cell.length_a   1.000
_cell.length_b   1.000
_cell.length_c   1.000
_cell.angle_alpha   90.00
_cell.angle_beta   90.00
_cell.angle_gamma   90.00
#
_symmetry.space_group_name_H-M   'P 1'
#
loop_
_entity.id
_entity.type
_entity.pdbx_description
1 polymer ?
#
loop_
_entity_poly.entity_id
_entity_poly.type
_entity_poly.pdbx_seq_one_letter_code
_entity_poly.pdbx_strand_id
1 'polypeptide(L)'
;DVAFDVTNAISHATCTTAHDLGAKAIITVTKSGVTARQLSKFRPYYPIVGCTTEENVWRQLNLSWGVVPMLIEEVEDTDALFEAAVEAAERTGLVKSGDLVVITAGVPLGISGTTNMMKVHVVGHVLLTGEGVTDQVVSARLCVCKHLESIPKRFRDGDILVVRETNNSIVEYLRRCSGIITEESGANSHAAIAGLAMDKPVITGAEHATDLLKSGAVVTLDAQTGRVSAC
;
A
#
# COMPACT_ATOMS: atom_id res chain seq x y z
N ASP A 1 40.80 -16.23 2.96
CA ASP A 1 39.96 -15.06 2.65
C ASP A 1 38.59 -15.22 3.27
N VAL A 2 38.24 -14.36 4.24
CA VAL A 2 36.88 -14.32 4.78
C VAL A 2 36.04 -13.59 3.73
N ALA A 3 35.46 -14.35 2.80
CA ALA A 3 34.47 -13.79 1.88
C ALA A 3 33.29 -13.27 2.71
N PHE A 4 33.04 -11.96 2.67
CA PHE A 4 31.89 -11.36 3.34
C PHE A 4 30.61 -11.96 2.74
N ASP A 5 29.80 -12.63 3.57
CA ASP A 5 28.51 -13.17 3.14
C ASP A 5 27.47 -12.05 3.08
N VAL A 6 27.50 -11.30 1.98
CA VAL A 6 26.57 -10.19 1.70
C VAL A 6 25.12 -10.66 1.80
N THR A 7 24.81 -11.85 1.30
CA THR A 7 23.47 -12.44 1.32
C THR A 7 22.97 -12.62 2.76
N ASN A 8 23.80 -13.15 3.65
CA ASN A 8 23.46 -13.31 5.06
C ASN A 8 23.32 -11.96 5.78
N ALA A 9 24.17 -10.98 5.47
CA ALA A 9 24.08 -9.64 6.04
C ALA A 9 22.77 -8.92 5.64
N ILE A 10 22.41 -8.95 4.35
CA ILE A 10 21.16 -8.38 3.85
C ILE A 10 19.94 -9.12 4.39
N SER A 11 20.00 -10.46 4.46
CA SER A 11 18.91 -11.26 5.02
C SER A 11 18.70 -10.95 6.51
N HIS A 12 19.76 -10.80 7.28
CA HIS A 12 19.69 -10.38 8.68
C HIS A 12 19.06 -8.99 8.81
N ALA A 13 19.59 -8.01 8.07
CA ALA A 13 19.07 -6.63 8.07
C ALA A 13 17.58 -6.59 7.67
N THR A 14 17.18 -7.37 6.66
CA THR A 14 15.78 -7.49 6.23
C THR A 14 14.88 -7.97 7.34
N CYS A 15 15.27 -9.04 8.06
CA CYS A 15 14.51 -9.55 9.19
C CYS A 15 14.43 -8.55 10.35
N THR A 16 15.54 -7.87 10.68
CA THR A 16 15.56 -6.84 11.72
C THR A 16 14.66 -5.65 11.36
N THR A 17 14.78 -5.12 10.14
CA THR A 17 13.94 -4.01 9.68
C THR A 17 12.46 -4.38 9.63
N ALA A 18 12.13 -5.61 9.19
CA ALA A 18 10.75 -6.09 9.22
C ALA A 18 10.20 -6.14 10.66
N HIS A 19 11.03 -6.52 11.63
CA HIS A 19 10.67 -6.48 13.05
C HIS A 19 10.47 -5.07 13.57
N ASP A 20 11.45 -4.19 13.39
CA ASP A 20 11.43 -2.84 13.93
C ASP A 20 10.27 -2.00 13.38
N LEU A 21 9.90 -2.22 12.12
CA LEU A 21 8.81 -1.49 11.46
C LEU A 21 7.44 -2.16 11.60
N GLY A 22 7.35 -3.33 12.24
CA GLY A 22 6.10 -4.09 12.32
C GLY A 22 5.56 -4.47 10.94
N ALA A 23 6.44 -4.80 9.99
CA ALA A 23 6.06 -5.12 8.63
C ALA A 23 5.12 -6.34 8.60
N LYS A 24 4.13 -6.31 7.71
CA LYS A 24 3.15 -7.39 7.56
C LYS A 24 3.79 -8.68 7.02
N ALA A 25 4.74 -8.54 6.11
CA ALA A 25 5.43 -9.64 5.47
C ALA A 25 6.82 -9.23 4.98
N ILE A 26 7.69 -10.22 4.80
CA ILE A 26 8.93 -10.09 4.04
C ILE A 26 8.68 -10.68 2.65
N ILE A 27 8.91 -9.92 1.59
CA ILE A 27 8.76 -10.40 0.22
C ILE A 27 10.14 -10.60 -0.37
N THR A 28 10.37 -11.72 -1.04
CA THR A 28 11.64 -11.96 -1.73
C THR A 28 11.42 -12.56 -3.09
N VAL A 29 12.21 -12.09 -4.07
CA VAL A 29 12.24 -12.69 -5.40
C VAL A 29 13.52 -13.48 -5.57
N THR A 30 13.40 -14.76 -5.93
CA THR A 30 14.53 -15.69 -5.97
C THR A 30 14.40 -16.73 -7.07
N LYS A 31 15.48 -16.92 -7.87
CA LYS A 31 15.51 -17.97 -8.90
C LYS A 31 15.89 -19.35 -8.38
N SER A 32 16.76 -19.44 -7.35
CA SER A 32 17.23 -20.73 -6.80
C SER A 32 16.68 -21.06 -5.41
N GLY A 33 15.97 -20.12 -4.78
CA GLY A 33 15.45 -20.25 -3.42
C GLY A 33 16.47 -19.94 -2.32
N VAL A 34 17.73 -19.61 -2.66
CA VAL A 34 18.79 -19.32 -1.67
C VAL A 34 18.40 -18.16 -0.77
N THR A 35 17.84 -17.08 -1.33
CA THR A 35 17.43 -15.89 -0.58
C THR A 35 16.26 -16.16 0.38
N ALA A 36 15.27 -16.95 -0.04
CA ALA A 36 14.17 -17.31 0.84
C ALA A 36 14.64 -18.20 2.00
N ARG A 37 15.58 -19.13 1.75
CA ARG A 37 16.19 -19.98 2.79
C ARG A 37 17.11 -19.17 3.72
N GLN A 38 17.93 -18.29 3.14
CA GLN A 38 18.36 -16.98 3.63
C GLN A 38 17.68 -16.45 4.89
N LEU A 39 16.49 -15.90 4.60
CA LEU A 39 15.57 -15.28 5.54
C LEU A 39 14.99 -16.29 6.51
N SER A 40 14.57 -17.46 6.00
CA SER A 40 13.98 -18.54 6.81
C SER A 40 14.87 -18.94 7.97
N LYS A 41 16.19 -18.98 7.79
CA LYS A 41 17.18 -19.29 8.84
C LYS A 41 17.03 -18.41 10.09
N PHE A 42 16.67 -17.15 9.92
CA PHE A 42 16.48 -16.20 11.03
C PHE A 42 15.14 -16.34 11.76
N ARG A 43 14.27 -17.24 11.27
CA ARG A 43 12.97 -17.55 11.87
C ARG A 43 12.13 -16.29 12.19
N PRO A 44 11.94 -15.38 11.23
CA PRO A 44 11.14 -14.18 11.46
C PRO A 44 9.70 -14.55 11.83
N TYR A 45 9.07 -13.75 12.70
CA TYR A 45 7.68 -13.96 13.10
C TYR A 45 6.68 -13.73 11.95
N TYR A 46 7.07 -12.88 11.00
CA TYR A 46 6.26 -12.52 9.83
C TYR A 46 6.46 -13.53 8.69
N PRO A 47 5.43 -13.78 7.86
CA PRO A 47 5.54 -14.67 6.72
C PRO A 47 6.57 -14.16 5.71
N ILE A 48 7.34 -15.07 5.12
CA ILE A 48 8.25 -14.81 4.00
C ILE A 48 7.53 -15.19 2.72
N VAL A 49 7.11 -14.21 1.91
CA VAL A 49 6.56 -14.45 0.58
C VAL A 49 7.72 -14.71 -0.38
N GLY A 50 7.93 -15.98 -0.74
CA GLY A 50 9.01 -16.43 -1.62
C GLY A 50 8.56 -16.48 -3.08
N CYS A 51 8.70 -15.37 -3.80
CA CYS A 51 8.37 -15.27 -5.20
C CYS A 51 9.47 -15.88 -6.08
N THR A 52 9.08 -16.69 -7.05
CA THR A 52 10.00 -17.32 -8.00
C THR A 52 9.33 -17.52 -9.35
N THR A 53 10.13 -17.59 -10.40
CA THR A 53 9.69 -17.90 -11.78
C THR A 53 9.84 -19.39 -12.09
N GLU A 54 10.50 -20.15 -11.22
CA GLU A 54 10.89 -21.54 -11.45
C GLU A 54 9.98 -22.50 -10.68
N GLU A 55 9.20 -23.33 -11.38
CA GLU A 55 8.24 -24.23 -10.73
C GLU A 55 8.86 -25.22 -9.74
N ASN A 56 10.06 -25.73 -10.06
CA ASN A 56 10.79 -26.64 -9.17
C ASN A 56 11.17 -25.93 -7.86
N VAL A 57 11.62 -24.68 -7.91
CA VAL A 57 11.95 -23.88 -6.73
C VAL A 57 10.70 -23.53 -5.96
N TRP A 58 9.61 -23.15 -6.65
CA TRP A 58 8.32 -22.89 -6.03
C TRP A 58 7.86 -24.10 -5.18
N ARG A 59 7.92 -25.31 -5.74
CA ARG A 59 7.63 -26.56 -5.01
C ARG A 59 8.59 -26.78 -3.84
N GLN A 60 9.90 -26.61 -4.03
CA GLN A 60 10.90 -26.80 -2.98
C GLN A 60 10.75 -25.84 -1.80
N LEU A 61 10.33 -24.59 -2.06
CA LEU A 61 10.19 -23.57 -1.03
C LEU A 61 9.08 -23.89 -0.02
N ASN A 62 8.10 -24.73 -0.37
CA ASN A 62 7.10 -25.24 0.59
C ASN A 62 7.73 -26.01 1.77
N LEU A 63 8.97 -26.50 1.64
CA LEU A 63 9.70 -27.18 2.71
C LEU A 63 10.52 -26.21 3.58
N SER A 64 10.55 -24.92 3.24
CA SER A 64 11.32 -23.91 3.96
C SER A 64 10.46 -23.26 5.04
N TRP A 65 10.96 -23.20 6.27
CA TRP A 65 10.21 -22.69 7.41
C TRP A 65 9.76 -21.24 7.18
N GLY A 66 8.50 -20.93 7.47
CA GLY A 66 7.94 -19.57 7.37
C GLY A 66 7.84 -19.02 5.95
N VAL A 67 8.18 -19.81 4.92
CA VAL A 67 8.10 -19.39 3.52
C VAL A 67 6.75 -19.78 2.93
N VAL A 68 6.05 -18.80 2.35
CA VAL A 68 4.86 -19.00 1.51
C VAL A 68 5.28 -18.76 0.06
N PRO A 69 5.42 -19.81 -0.76
CA PRO A 69 5.97 -19.65 -2.09
C PRO A 69 4.92 -19.20 -3.11
N MET A 70 5.30 -18.25 -3.97
CA MET A 70 4.47 -17.72 -5.05
C MET A 70 5.17 -17.91 -6.39
N LEU A 71 4.44 -18.42 -7.38
CA LEU A 71 4.92 -18.47 -8.76
C LEU A 71 4.52 -17.16 -9.45
N ILE A 72 5.50 -16.41 -9.94
CA ILE A 72 5.31 -15.15 -10.67
C ILE A 72 5.94 -15.24 -12.06
N GLU A 73 5.50 -14.38 -12.96
CA GLU A 73 6.08 -14.29 -14.30
C GLU A 73 7.44 -13.56 -14.27
N GLU A 74 8.31 -13.88 -15.23
CA GLU A 74 9.61 -13.22 -15.33
C GLU A 74 9.43 -11.82 -15.94
N VAL A 75 10.01 -10.83 -15.27
CA VAL A 75 9.98 -9.42 -15.69
C VAL A 75 11.42 -8.90 -15.70
N GLU A 76 11.80 -8.19 -16.76
CA GLU A 76 13.16 -7.66 -16.92
C GLU A 76 13.43 -6.44 -16.04
N ASP A 77 12.41 -5.63 -15.78
CA ASP A 77 12.52 -4.43 -14.95
C ASP A 77 12.40 -4.75 -13.45
N THR A 78 13.23 -4.09 -12.65
CA THR A 78 13.33 -4.38 -11.22
C THR A 78 12.14 -3.87 -10.42
N ASP A 79 11.66 -2.67 -10.72
CA ASP A 79 10.51 -2.11 -10.03
C ASP A 79 9.23 -2.84 -10.44
N ALA A 80 9.07 -3.16 -11.73
CA ALA A 80 7.94 -3.95 -12.22
C ALA A 80 7.89 -5.36 -11.60
N LEU A 81 9.04 -6.01 -11.37
CA LEU A 81 9.09 -7.30 -10.68
C LEU A 81 8.70 -7.18 -9.20
N PHE A 82 9.06 -6.09 -8.53
CA PHE A 82 8.64 -5.84 -7.16
C PHE A 82 7.14 -5.57 -7.06
N GLU A 83 6.57 -4.80 -7.98
CA GLU A 83 5.13 -4.59 -8.07
C GLU A 83 4.40 -5.92 -8.29
N ALA A 84 4.83 -6.73 -9.26
CA ALA A 84 4.25 -8.06 -9.51
C ALA A 84 4.33 -8.99 -8.28
N ALA A 85 5.42 -8.93 -7.51
CA ALA A 85 5.58 -9.70 -6.28
C ALA A 85 4.63 -9.21 -5.16
N VAL A 86 4.43 -7.90 -5.03
CA VAL A 86 3.48 -7.30 -4.09
C VAL A 86 2.05 -7.66 -4.47
N GLU A 87 1.67 -7.51 -5.74
CA GLU A 87 0.35 -7.89 -6.25
C GLU A 87 0.06 -9.38 -6.08
N ALA A 88 1.06 -10.25 -6.29
CA ALA A 88 0.93 -11.67 -6.00
C ALA A 88 0.66 -11.93 -4.51
N ALA A 89 1.36 -11.22 -3.62
CA ALA A 89 1.13 -11.31 -2.18
C ALA A 89 -0.28 -10.79 -1.79
N GLU A 90 -0.72 -9.66 -2.36
CA GLU A 90 -2.05 -9.08 -2.14
C GLU A 90 -3.17 -10.03 -2.57
N ARG A 91 -3.06 -10.66 -3.74
CA ARG A 91 -4.05 -11.63 -4.26
C ARG A 91 -4.29 -12.81 -3.32
N THR A 92 -3.31 -13.17 -2.50
CA THR A 92 -3.44 -14.26 -1.51
C THR A 92 -4.00 -13.80 -0.16
N GLY A 93 -4.16 -12.49 0.04
CA GLY A 93 -4.63 -11.90 1.29
C GLY A 93 -3.58 -11.87 2.41
N LEU A 94 -2.31 -12.20 2.12
CA LEU A 94 -1.20 -12.12 3.08
C LEU A 94 -0.87 -10.68 3.45
N VAL A 95 -1.02 -9.79 2.49
CA VAL A 95 -0.86 -8.34 2.63
C VAL A 95 -2.07 -7.65 2.00
N LYS A 96 -2.34 -6.44 2.43
CA LYS A 96 -3.40 -5.57 1.93
C LYS A 96 -2.84 -4.19 1.65
N SER A 97 -3.56 -3.41 0.85
CA SER A 97 -3.21 -2.01 0.63
C SER A 97 -3.05 -1.26 1.95
N GLY A 98 -1.96 -0.52 2.08
CA GLY A 98 -1.54 0.19 3.28
C GLY A 98 -0.69 -0.64 4.26
N ASP A 99 -0.52 -1.95 4.05
CA ASP A 99 0.43 -2.75 4.82
C ASP A 99 1.86 -2.37 4.47
N LEU A 100 2.74 -2.39 5.46
CA LEU A 100 4.17 -2.20 5.25
C LEU A 100 4.83 -3.55 5.00
N VAL A 101 5.67 -3.66 3.97
CA VAL A 101 6.43 -4.88 3.66
C VAL A 101 7.90 -4.54 3.47
N VAL A 102 8.76 -5.54 3.69
CA VAL A 102 10.20 -5.43 3.37
C VAL A 102 10.52 -6.39 2.24
N ILE A 103 11.03 -5.86 1.14
CA ILE A 103 11.36 -6.60 -0.07
C ILE A 103 12.87 -6.84 -0.10
N THR A 104 13.32 -8.05 -0.48
CA THR A 104 14.73 -8.33 -0.74
C THR A 104 14.95 -9.20 -1.96
N ALA A 105 16.00 -8.91 -2.72
CA ALA A 105 16.36 -9.64 -3.94
C ALA A 105 17.88 -9.53 -4.24
N GLY A 106 18.31 -10.28 -5.25
CA GLY A 106 19.60 -10.09 -5.92
C GLY A 106 19.43 -9.30 -7.21
N VAL A 107 20.15 -8.20 -7.36
CA VAL A 107 20.22 -7.41 -8.60
C VAL A 107 21.64 -7.52 -9.19
N PRO A 108 21.81 -7.84 -10.49
CA PRO A 108 20.78 -7.93 -11.54
C PRO A 108 19.81 -9.09 -11.34
N LEU A 109 18.54 -8.84 -11.65
CA LEU A 109 17.51 -9.86 -11.62
C LEU A 109 17.81 -10.95 -12.65
N GLY A 110 17.35 -12.16 -12.36
CA GLY A 110 17.53 -13.30 -13.25
C GLY A 110 18.88 -14.02 -13.13
N ILE A 111 19.83 -13.49 -12.34
CA ILE A 111 21.09 -14.16 -12.00
C ILE A 111 20.98 -14.77 -10.61
N SER A 112 21.11 -16.10 -10.52
CA SER A 112 21.13 -16.79 -9.23
C SER A 112 22.48 -16.57 -8.53
N GLY A 113 22.46 -16.43 -7.20
CA GLY A 113 23.64 -16.57 -6.35
C GLY A 113 23.94 -15.38 -5.44
N THR A 114 23.26 -14.25 -5.60
CA THR A 114 23.47 -13.07 -4.75
C THR A 114 22.16 -12.55 -4.17
N THR A 115 22.24 -11.93 -3.00
CA THR A 115 21.18 -11.10 -2.43
C THR A 115 21.85 -9.86 -1.89
N ASN A 116 21.60 -8.73 -2.54
CA ASN A 116 22.35 -7.49 -2.33
C ASN A 116 21.45 -6.25 -2.23
N MET A 117 20.13 -6.43 -2.20
CA MET A 117 19.17 -5.34 -2.13
C MET A 117 18.10 -5.61 -1.06
N MET A 118 17.72 -4.56 -0.35
CA MET A 118 16.50 -4.52 0.46
C MET A 118 15.76 -3.19 0.24
N LYS A 119 14.42 -3.22 0.23
CA LYS A 119 13.53 -2.07 0.01
C LYS A 119 12.36 -2.16 0.97
N VAL A 120 12.12 -1.12 1.76
CA VAL A 120 10.87 -1.00 2.54
C VAL A 120 9.80 -0.42 1.61
N HIS A 121 8.60 -1.01 1.61
CA HIS A 121 7.55 -0.66 0.67
C HIS A 121 6.17 -0.68 1.34
N VAL A 122 5.32 0.30 1.02
CA VAL A 122 3.92 0.29 1.43
C VAL A 122 3.13 -0.32 0.29
N VAL A 123 2.36 -1.36 0.60
CA VAL A 123 1.54 -2.12 -0.34
C VAL A 123 0.40 -1.26 -0.86
N GLY A 124 0.14 -1.33 -2.17
CA GLY A 124 -0.84 -0.50 -2.86
C GLY A 124 -0.37 0.94 -3.09
N HIS A 125 -1.07 1.65 -3.99
CA HIS A 125 -0.78 3.04 -4.29
C HIS A 125 -1.52 3.96 -3.32
N VAL A 126 -0.99 4.12 -2.11
CA VAL A 126 -1.48 5.17 -1.19
C VAL A 126 -1.14 6.53 -1.81
N LEU A 127 -2.16 7.20 -2.32
CA LEU A 127 -2.04 8.52 -2.93
C LEU A 127 -1.92 9.61 -1.86
N LEU A 128 -2.57 9.39 -0.71
CA LEU A 128 -2.64 10.36 0.36
C LEU A 128 -3.02 9.69 1.69
N THR A 129 -2.57 10.28 2.80
CA THR A 129 -2.93 9.91 4.18
C THR A 129 -3.49 11.11 4.93
N GLY A 130 -4.41 10.88 5.86
CA GLY A 130 -4.96 11.87 6.76
C GLY A 130 -5.55 11.22 8.01
N GLU A 131 -6.31 11.99 8.79
CA GLU A 131 -7.04 11.54 9.95
C GLU A 131 -8.42 11.03 9.55
N GLY A 132 -8.64 9.73 9.71
CA GLY A 132 -9.92 9.09 9.51
C GLY A 132 -10.91 9.38 10.65
N VAL A 133 -12.13 9.79 10.32
CA VAL A 133 -13.15 10.17 11.31
C VAL A 133 -14.17 9.06 11.57
N THR A 134 -14.33 8.14 10.62
CA THR A 134 -15.43 7.17 10.54
C THR A 134 -14.89 5.82 10.08
N ASP A 135 -15.55 4.70 10.42
CA ASP A 135 -15.01 3.36 10.10
C ASP A 135 -15.42 2.80 8.72
N GLN A 136 -15.86 3.66 7.81
CA GLN A 136 -16.37 3.24 6.50
C GLN A 136 -15.30 3.31 5.41
N VAL A 137 -15.45 2.43 4.40
CA VAL A 137 -14.60 2.37 3.21
C VAL A 137 -15.48 2.52 1.97
N VAL A 138 -15.06 3.37 1.03
CA VAL A 138 -15.79 3.58 -0.23
C VAL A 138 -14.84 3.74 -1.40
N SER A 139 -15.22 3.17 -2.55
CA SER A 139 -14.49 3.36 -3.82
C SER A 139 -15.36 4.15 -4.78
N ALA A 140 -14.87 5.31 -5.20
CA ALA A 140 -15.61 6.20 -6.07
C ALA A 140 -14.70 7.18 -6.81
N ARG A 141 -15.29 7.88 -7.78
CA ARG A 141 -14.60 8.87 -8.59
C ARG A 141 -14.35 10.14 -7.78
N LEU A 142 -13.15 10.70 -7.89
CA LEU A 142 -12.78 11.94 -7.22
C LEU A 142 -13.36 13.18 -7.92
N CYS A 143 -13.96 14.06 -7.14
CA CYS A 143 -14.27 15.44 -7.52
C CYS A 143 -13.39 16.39 -6.72
N VAL A 144 -12.29 16.86 -7.33
CA VAL A 144 -11.29 17.71 -6.67
C VAL A 144 -11.57 19.18 -6.97
N CYS A 145 -11.81 19.97 -5.92
CA CYS A 145 -12.22 21.36 -6.00
C CYS A 145 -11.41 22.24 -5.04
N LYS A 146 -10.52 23.08 -5.59
CA LYS A 146 -9.77 24.08 -4.80
C LYS A 146 -10.65 25.20 -4.25
N HIS A 147 -11.71 25.53 -4.99
CA HIS A 147 -12.69 26.55 -4.65
C HIS A 147 -14.09 25.94 -4.66
N LEU A 148 -14.91 26.28 -3.66
CA LEU A 148 -16.24 25.73 -3.47
C LEU A 148 -17.20 26.03 -4.64
N GLU A 149 -17.00 27.15 -5.33
CA GLU A 149 -17.78 27.53 -6.51
C GLU A 149 -17.57 26.61 -7.72
N SER A 150 -16.51 25.80 -7.72
CA SER A 150 -16.21 24.87 -8.82
C SER A 150 -16.95 23.53 -8.73
N ILE A 151 -17.51 23.22 -7.56
CA ILE A 151 -18.22 21.96 -7.28
C ILE A 151 -19.38 21.72 -8.25
N PRO A 152 -20.31 22.68 -8.50
CA PRO A 152 -21.48 22.45 -9.34
C PRO A 152 -21.14 22.06 -10.79
N LYS A 153 -19.94 22.40 -11.27
CA LYS A 153 -19.51 22.14 -12.65
C LYS A 153 -18.86 20.76 -12.82
N ARG A 154 -18.34 20.17 -11.75
CA ARG A 154 -17.49 18.96 -11.79
C ARG A 154 -18.11 17.77 -11.08
N PHE A 155 -18.92 18.04 -10.06
CA PHE A 155 -19.50 17.04 -9.18
C PHE A 155 -20.54 16.17 -9.87
N ARG A 156 -20.51 14.88 -9.58
CA ARG A 156 -21.55 13.91 -9.90
C ARG A 156 -21.98 13.18 -8.63
N ASP A 157 -23.23 12.71 -8.62
CA ASP A 157 -23.76 11.96 -7.49
C ASP A 157 -22.94 10.69 -7.26
N GLY A 158 -22.55 10.46 -6.01
CA GLY A 158 -21.67 9.37 -5.64
C GLY A 158 -20.17 9.62 -5.86
N ASP A 159 -19.74 10.81 -6.29
CA ASP A 159 -18.32 11.17 -6.28
C ASP A 159 -17.80 11.34 -4.84
N ILE A 160 -16.50 11.09 -4.62
CA ILE A 160 -15.78 11.49 -3.40
C ILE A 160 -15.37 12.95 -3.55
N LEU A 161 -15.80 13.81 -2.61
CA LEU A 161 -15.53 15.23 -2.67
C LEU A 161 -14.19 15.56 -2.00
N VAL A 162 -13.27 16.18 -2.72
CA VAL A 162 -11.97 16.64 -2.20
C VAL A 162 -11.92 18.16 -2.22
N VAL A 163 -11.83 18.77 -1.05
CA VAL A 163 -11.83 20.23 -0.85
C VAL A 163 -10.83 20.63 0.23
N ARG A 164 -10.48 21.92 0.31
CA ARG A 164 -9.59 22.41 1.37
C ARG A 164 -10.32 22.48 2.71
N GLU A 165 -11.51 23.06 2.69
CA GLU A 165 -12.38 23.29 3.84
C GLU A 165 -13.85 23.06 3.43
N THR A 166 -14.74 22.88 4.41
CA THR A 166 -16.18 22.72 4.16
C THR A 166 -16.98 23.78 4.92
N ASN A 167 -18.16 24.13 4.39
CA ASN A 167 -19.07 25.06 5.03
C ASN A 167 -20.54 24.71 4.73
N ASN A 168 -21.47 25.48 5.31
CA ASN A 168 -22.91 25.27 5.16
C ASN A 168 -23.41 25.39 3.71
N SER A 169 -22.70 26.11 2.84
CA SER A 169 -23.12 26.36 1.46
C SER A 169 -23.06 25.12 0.58
N ILE A 170 -22.26 24.11 0.96
CA ILE A 170 -22.03 22.89 0.16
C ILE A 170 -22.69 21.64 0.74
N VAL A 171 -23.51 21.79 1.79
CA VAL A 171 -24.18 20.68 2.49
C VAL A 171 -25.02 19.81 1.55
N GLU A 172 -25.62 20.39 0.52
CA GLU A 172 -26.36 19.64 -0.50
C GLU A 172 -25.46 18.63 -1.24
N TYR A 173 -24.23 19.03 -1.57
CA TYR A 173 -23.25 18.16 -2.24
C TYR A 173 -22.69 17.11 -1.27
N LEU A 174 -22.48 17.48 0.00
CA LEU A 174 -22.08 16.52 1.03
C LEU A 174 -23.12 15.42 1.21
N ARG A 175 -24.42 15.71 1.06
CA ARG A 175 -25.48 14.69 1.07
C ARG A 175 -25.49 13.78 -0.15
N ARG A 176 -24.98 14.24 -1.29
CA ARG A 176 -24.96 13.49 -2.55
C ARG A 176 -23.64 12.76 -2.83
N CYS A 177 -22.56 13.12 -2.14
CA CYS A 177 -21.25 12.50 -2.32
C CYS A 177 -21.20 11.10 -1.68
N SER A 178 -20.21 10.29 -2.03
CA SER A 178 -19.98 8.99 -1.39
C SER A 178 -18.96 9.05 -0.25
N GLY A 179 -18.11 10.08 -0.23
CA GLY A 179 -17.12 10.33 0.82
C GLY A 179 -16.57 11.76 0.76
N ILE A 180 -15.82 12.16 1.79
CA ILE A 180 -15.28 13.52 1.95
C ILE A 180 -13.78 13.44 2.30
N ILE A 181 -12.95 14.20 1.59
CA ILE A 181 -11.53 14.40 1.90
C ILE A 181 -11.31 15.91 2.09
N THR A 182 -10.75 16.30 3.24
CA THR A 182 -10.42 17.71 3.52
C THR A 182 -8.98 17.92 3.93
N GLU A 183 -8.38 19.03 3.46
CA GLU A 183 -7.06 19.46 3.91
C GLU A 183 -7.11 20.03 5.33
N GLU A 184 -8.24 20.63 5.73
CA GLU A 184 -8.47 21.08 7.10
C GLU A 184 -8.43 19.90 8.07
N SER A 185 -7.60 20.02 9.11
CA SER A 185 -7.45 19.02 10.17
C SER A 185 -8.44 19.23 11.32
N GLY A 186 -8.77 18.15 12.01
CA GLY A 186 -9.50 18.19 13.27
C GLY A 186 -10.79 17.38 13.26
N ALA A 187 -10.95 16.56 14.30
CA ALA A 187 -12.13 15.73 14.52
C ALA A 187 -13.43 16.54 14.76
N ASN A 188 -13.31 17.83 15.08
CA ASN A 188 -14.43 18.75 15.25
C ASN A 188 -14.60 19.71 14.06
N SER A 189 -13.89 19.49 12.96
CA SER A 189 -14.08 20.27 11.73
C SER A 189 -15.51 20.11 11.21
N HIS A 190 -15.96 21.07 10.42
CA HIS A 190 -17.29 21.00 9.80
C HIS A 190 -17.44 19.71 8.97
N ALA A 191 -16.38 19.26 8.31
CA ALA A 191 -16.37 18.04 7.49
C ALA A 191 -16.53 16.77 8.34
N ALA A 192 -15.81 16.68 9.45
CA ALA A 192 -15.90 15.56 10.38
C ALA A 192 -17.32 15.43 10.95
N ILE A 193 -17.88 16.53 11.46
CA ILE A 193 -19.24 16.54 12.05
C ILE A 193 -20.30 16.24 10.99
N ALA A 194 -20.21 16.86 9.81
CA ALA A 194 -21.16 16.63 8.73
C ALA A 194 -21.09 15.19 8.20
N GLY A 195 -19.88 14.63 8.07
CA GLY A 195 -19.66 13.25 7.66
C GLY A 195 -20.23 12.23 8.63
N LEU A 196 -19.95 12.40 9.92
CA LEU A 196 -20.50 11.56 11.00
C LEU A 196 -22.03 11.60 11.00
N ALA A 197 -22.62 12.80 10.91
CA ALA A 197 -24.08 12.95 10.92
C ALA A 197 -24.77 12.33 9.70
N MET A 198 -24.06 12.22 8.57
CA MET A 198 -24.57 11.65 7.33
C MET A 198 -24.14 10.20 7.10
N ASP A 199 -23.42 9.60 8.05
CA ASP A 199 -22.85 8.25 7.97
C ASP A 199 -22.02 8.05 6.69
N LYS A 200 -21.09 8.97 6.43
CA LYS A 200 -20.21 8.96 5.25
C LYS A 200 -18.75 8.89 5.65
N PRO A 201 -17.91 8.20 4.87
CA PRO A 201 -16.50 8.11 5.16
C PRO A 201 -15.80 9.46 4.97
N VAL A 202 -15.09 9.92 6.00
CA VAL A 202 -14.38 11.20 6.01
C VAL A 202 -12.92 11.04 6.43
N ILE A 203 -12.04 11.68 5.65
CA ILE A 203 -10.64 11.88 5.98
C ILE A 203 -10.38 13.39 6.09
N THR A 204 -9.95 13.84 7.26
CA THR A 204 -9.52 15.22 7.54
C THR A 204 -8.00 15.31 7.60
N GLY A 205 -7.43 16.52 7.55
CA GLY A 205 -5.97 16.70 7.64
C GLY A 205 -5.19 16.06 6.48
N ALA A 206 -5.84 15.89 5.35
CA ALA A 206 -5.25 15.38 4.12
C ALA A 206 -4.43 16.49 3.44
N GLU A 207 -3.24 16.79 3.96
CA GLU A 207 -2.43 17.92 3.48
C GLU A 207 -2.20 17.86 1.95
N HIS A 208 -2.43 18.99 1.28
CA HIS A 208 -2.27 19.12 -0.18
C HIS A 208 -3.14 18.18 -1.04
N ALA A 209 -4.21 17.62 -0.50
CA ALA A 209 -5.11 16.73 -1.25
C ALA A 209 -5.61 17.35 -2.56
N THR A 210 -5.89 18.65 -2.57
CA THR A 210 -6.41 19.33 -3.77
C THR A 210 -5.37 19.56 -4.86
N ASP A 211 -4.07 19.44 -4.53
CA ASP A 211 -2.96 19.56 -5.47
C ASP A 211 -2.49 18.20 -5.98
N LEU A 212 -2.47 17.18 -5.10
CA LEU A 212 -1.98 15.84 -5.41
C LEU A 212 -3.00 15.01 -6.18
N LEU A 213 -4.29 15.13 -5.84
CA LEU A 213 -5.34 14.32 -6.44
C LEU A 213 -5.90 14.97 -7.71
N LYS A 214 -6.24 14.13 -8.70
CA LYS A 214 -6.83 14.57 -9.96
C LYS A 214 -8.31 14.19 -10.01
N SER A 215 -9.14 15.16 -10.39
CA SER A 215 -10.56 14.92 -10.64
C SER A 215 -10.75 13.84 -11.71
N GLY A 216 -11.66 12.91 -11.48
CA GLY A 216 -12.01 11.85 -12.42
C GLY A 216 -11.31 10.51 -12.17
N ALA A 217 -10.23 10.48 -11.38
CA ALA A 217 -9.63 9.22 -10.95
C ALA A 217 -10.57 8.46 -10.00
N VAL A 218 -10.59 7.13 -10.08
CA VAL A 218 -11.30 6.28 -9.13
C VAL A 218 -10.32 5.88 -8.04
N VAL A 219 -10.71 6.11 -6.79
CA VAL A 219 -9.87 5.81 -5.61
C VAL A 219 -10.71 5.12 -4.55
N THR A 220 -10.04 4.36 -3.70
CA THR A 220 -10.60 3.83 -2.46
C THR A 220 -10.21 4.76 -1.32
N LEU A 221 -11.23 5.28 -0.65
CA LEU A 221 -11.13 6.06 0.56
C LEU A 221 -11.45 5.16 1.74
N ASP A 222 -10.45 4.90 2.58
CA ASP A 222 -10.57 4.14 3.82
C ASP A 222 -10.47 5.11 5.00
N ALA A 223 -11.63 5.43 5.58
CA ALA A 223 -11.69 6.34 6.72
C ALA A 223 -11.35 5.65 8.05
N GLN A 224 -11.26 4.31 8.11
CA GLN A 224 -10.79 3.62 9.30
C GLN A 224 -9.27 3.77 9.45
N THR A 225 -8.53 3.61 8.34
CA THR A 225 -7.06 3.75 8.34
C THR A 225 -6.58 5.16 8.00
N GLY A 226 -7.47 6.04 7.56
CA GLY A 226 -7.14 7.40 7.15
C GLY A 226 -6.35 7.45 5.85
N ARG A 227 -6.66 6.56 4.89
CA ARG A 227 -5.87 6.40 3.65
C ARG A 227 -6.73 6.54 2.40
N VAL A 228 -6.14 7.17 1.38
CA VAL A 228 -6.68 7.25 0.03
C VAL A 228 -5.75 6.47 -0.88
N SER A 229 -6.27 5.45 -1.56
CA SER A 229 -5.49 4.57 -2.44
C SER A 229 -6.08 4.53 -3.84
N ALA A 230 -5.24 4.37 -4.87
CA ALA A 230 -5.75 4.13 -6.22
C ALA A 230 -6.49 2.79 -6.28
N CYS A 231 -7.58 2.74 -7.06
CA CYS A 231 -8.26 1.48 -7.41
C CYS A 231 -7.59 0.78 -8.59
#